data_AF-A0A7S2HST9-F1
#
_entry.id   AF-A0A7S2HST9-F1
#
_cell.length_a   1.000
_cell.length_b   1.000
_cell.length_c   1.000
_cell.angle_alpha   90.00
_cell.angle_beta   90.00
_cell.angle_gamma   90.00
#
_symmetry.space_group_name_H-M   'P 1'
#
loop_
_entity.id
_entity.type
_entity.pdbx_description
1 polymer ?
#
loop_
_entity_poly.entity_id
_entity_poly.type
_entity_poly.pdbx_seq_one_letter_code
_entity_poly.pdbx_strand_id
1 'polypeptide(L)'
;MSTLQAFTIPLLLMPGTSHAVSNLKAASSSDDPSDGRVDKATFVAAVEILDRELAKIEGLDPPTPLSELESTSVATYAIGKTEATLPISAAGGLGLGEAMYLVLIMGVSPELAEAGFQVKDTIAGITVEGTEFHESTVALSLDATAERLTAAIQMAEKNNIGAIVLQLNRLIELRY
;
A
#
# COMPACT_ATOMS: atom_id res chain seq x y z
N MET A 1 66.63 -54.55 1.31
CA MET A 1 66.20 -54.50 -0.10
C MET A 1 64.69 -54.34 -0.08
N SER A 2 64.17 -53.10 -0.06
CA SER A 2 63.97 -52.17 -1.18
C SER A 2 62.61 -52.36 -1.84
N THR A 3 61.76 -51.37 -2.14
CA THR A 3 61.68 -49.92 -1.84
C THR A 3 60.28 -49.45 -2.31
N LEU A 4 59.60 -48.65 -1.47
CA LEU A 4 58.63 -47.55 -1.67
C LEU A 4 57.42 -47.59 -2.64
N GLN A 5 56.36 -46.97 -2.10
CA GLN A 5 55.13 -46.47 -2.68
C GLN A 5 55.29 -45.19 -3.52
N ALA A 6 54.19 -44.86 -4.23
CA ALA A 6 53.54 -43.55 -4.39
C ALA A 6 53.66 -42.78 -5.73
N PHE A 7 52.46 -42.53 -6.31
CA PHE A 7 51.91 -41.30 -6.90
C PHE A 7 52.67 -40.47 -7.96
N THR A 8 52.01 -40.17 -9.09
CA THR A 8 51.54 -38.81 -9.53
C THR A 8 51.35 -38.69 -11.07
N ILE A 9 50.33 -37.91 -11.44
CA ILE A 9 49.73 -37.58 -12.76
C ILE A 9 50.59 -36.56 -13.56
N PRO A 10 50.36 -36.39 -14.89
CA PRO A 10 50.22 -35.01 -15.38
C PRO A 10 48.99 -34.74 -16.27
N LEU A 11 48.52 -33.51 -16.08
CA LEU A 11 47.38 -32.78 -16.63
C LEU A 11 47.76 -32.10 -17.96
N LEU A 12 46.86 -32.03 -18.95
CA LEU A 12 46.96 -31.11 -20.09
C LEU A 12 45.56 -30.90 -20.73
N LEU A 13 45.24 -29.77 -21.35
CA LEU A 13 44.95 -28.42 -20.85
C LEU A 13 44.10 -27.73 -21.97
N MET A 14 42.86 -27.32 -21.65
CA MET A 14 42.06 -26.18 -22.22
C MET A 14 41.62 -26.21 -23.72
N PRO A 15 40.68 -25.33 -24.20
CA PRO A 15 39.68 -24.50 -23.51
C PRO A 15 38.23 -24.72 -24.03
N GLY A 16 37.24 -24.39 -23.20
CA GLY A 16 35.82 -24.40 -23.59
C GLY A 16 34.98 -23.70 -22.54
N THR A 17 35.01 -22.38 -22.58
CA THR A 17 34.18 -21.45 -21.80
C THR A 17 32.69 -21.78 -21.95
N SER A 18 31.97 -21.93 -20.84
CA SER A 18 31.01 -20.92 -20.41
C SER A 18 30.24 -21.40 -19.19
N HIS A 19 30.26 -20.54 -18.18
CA HIS A 19 29.53 -20.61 -16.95
C HIS A 19 28.01 -20.61 -17.20
N ALA A 20 27.31 -21.68 -16.84
CA ALA A 20 25.87 -21.60 -16.55
C ALA A 20 25.70 -21.17 -15.09
N VAL A 21 25.82 -19.86 -14.88
CA VAL A 21 25.48 -19.17 -13.63
C VAL A 21 24.00 -18.81 -13.70
N SER A 22 23.29 -19.15 -12.61
CA SER A 22 22.08 -18.51 -12.12
C SER A 22 20.90 -18.30 -13.07
N ASN A 23 19.80 -19.01 -12.80
CA ASN A 23 18.47 -18.41 -12.92
C ASN A 23 17.58 -18.95 -11.79
N LEU A 24 18.00 -18.65 -10.55
CA LEU A 24 17.02 -18.26 -9.54
C LEU A 24 16.36 -17.00 -10.10
N LYS A 25 15.24 -17.18 -10.78
CA LYS A 25 14.31 -16.09 -11.02
C LYS A 25 13.80 -15.71 -9.64
N ALA A 26 14.50 -14.75 -9.04
CA ALA A 26 13.96 -13.92 -7.99
C ALA A 26 12.52 -13.62 -8.40
N ALA A 27 11.59 -13.83 -7.47
CA ALA A 27 10.30 -13.19 -7.54
C ALA A 27 10.60 -11.70 -7.64
N SER A 28 10.64 -11.23 -8.89
CA SER A 28 10.72 -9.84 -9.25
C SER A 28 9.53 -9.22 -8.56
N SER A 29 9.79 -8.53 -7.47
CA SER A 29 9.06 -7.33 -7.09
C SER A 29 9.10 -6.43 -8.32
N SER A 30 8.20 -6.69 -9.27
CA SER A 30 7.76 -5.67 -10.19
C SER A 30 7.02 -4.68 -9.31
N ASP A 31 7.78 -3.73 -8.77
CA ASP A 31 7.28 -2.40 -8.52
C ASP A 31 6.86 -1.86 -9.88
N ASP A 32 5.67 -2.29 -10.28
CA ASP A 32 4.97 -1.74 -11.41
C ASP A 32 4.35 -0.43 -10.91
N PRO A 33 4.86 0.75 -11.29
CA PRO A 33 4.36 2.02 -10.80
C PRO A 33 2.91 2.26 -11.24
N SER A 34 2.35 1.44 -12.14
CA SER A 34 0.93 1.46 -12.52
C SER A 34 -0.02 0.72 -11.56
N ASP A 35 0.47 0.00 -10.55
CA ASP A 35 -0.44 -0.71 -9.63
C ASP A 35 -0.99 0.22 -8.52
N GLY A 36 -0.59 1.49 -8.44
CA GLY A 36 -1.12 2.41 -7.41
C GLY A 36 -0.85 1.95 -5.96
N ARG A 37 0.17 1.10 -5.76
CA ARG A 37 0.58 0.62 -4.44
C ARG A 37 1.45 1.66 -3.76
N VAL A 38 1.11 1.92 -2.51
CA VAL A 38 1.94 2.69 -1.60
C VAL A 38 3.02 1.77 -1.03
N ASP A 39 4.24 2.28 -0.89
CA ASP A 39 5.32 1.57 -0.22
C ASP A 39 4.96 1.27 1.26
N LYS A 40 5.28 0.06 1.73
CA LYS A 40 4.92 -0.38 3.08
C LYS A 40 5.52 0.51 4.16
N ALA A 41 6.80 0.84 4.06
CA ALA A 41 7.45 1.67 5.07
C ALA A 41 6.82 3.06 5.13
N THR A 42 6.50 3.63 3.97
CA THR A 42 5.82 4.91 3.83
C THR A 42 4.41 4.87 4.44
N PHE A 43 3.63 3.83 4.15
CA PHE A 43 2.28 3.69 4.69
C PHE A 43 2.31 3.50 6.21
N VAL A 44 3.19 2.63 6.73
CA VAL A 44 3.37 2.44 8.18
C VAL A 44 3.72 3.77 8.87
N ALA A 45 4.69 4.52 8.33
CA ALA A 45 5.07 5.82 8.89
C ALA A 45 3.92 6.84 8.86
N ALA A 46 3.12 6.86 7.79
CA ALA A 46 1.97 7.74 7.67
C ALA A 46 0.89 7.42 8.72
N VAL A 47 0.61 6.13 8.94
CA VAL A 47 -0.32 5.67 9.98
C VAL A 47 0.17 6.04 11.37
N GLU A 48 1.45 5.87 11.67
CA GLU A 48 2.02 6.26 12.98
C GLU A 48 1.97 7.77 13.22
N ILE A 49 2.14 8.59 12.17
CA ILE A 49 1.93 10.03 12.28
C ILE A 49 0.47 10.32 12.58
N LEU A 50 -0.46 9.72 11.83
CA LEU A 50 -1.88 9.91 12.04
C LEU A 50 -2.31 9.49 13.45
N ASP A 51 -1.85 8.34 13.94
CA ASP A 51 -2.13 7.85 15.29
C ASP A 51 -1.65 8.82 16.38
N ARG A 52 -0.47 9.42 16.20
CA ARG A 52 0.02 10.46 17.12
C ARG A 52 -0.80 11.74 17.06
N GLU A 53 -1.22 12.17 15.88
CA GLU A 53 -2.05 13.37 15.73
C GLU A 53 -3.45 13.15 16.32
N LEU A 54 -4.07 11.98 16.09
CA LEU A 54 -5.35 11.62 16.71
C LEU A 54 -5.25 11.56 18.24
N ALA A 55 -4.21 10.92 18.78
CA ALA A 55 -3.99 10.86 20.23
C ALA A 55 -3.83 12.27 20.84
N LYS A 56 -3.11 13.18 20.17
CA LYS A 56 -3.00 14.58 20.62
C LYS A 56 -4.35 15.30 20.65
N ILE A 57 -5.19 15.09 19.63
CA ILE A 57 -6.53 15.69 19.55
C ILE A 57 -7.42 15.18 20.68
N GLU A 58 -7.32 13.89 21.00
CA GLU A 58 -8.14 13.25 22.04
C GLU A 58 -7.57 13.42 23.46
N GLY A 59 -6.36 13.98 23.60
CA GLY A 59 -5.68 14.10 24.89
C GLY A 59 -5.26 12.76 25.48
N LEU A 60 -5.01 11.77 24.62
CA LEU A 60 -4.59 10.42 24.97
C LEU A 60 -3.09 10.22 24.75
N ASP A 61 -2.54 9.22 25.41
CA ASP A 61 -1.19 8.75 25.08
C ASP A 61 -1.21 8.09 23.69
N PRO A 62 -0.20 8.37 22.83
CA PRO A 62 -0.13 7.76 21.51
C PRO A 62 0.05 6.25 21.63
N PRO A 63 -0.53 5.47 20.69
CA PRO A 63 -0.33 4.03 20.68
C PRO A 63 1.13 3.67 20.39
N THR A 64 1.52 2.44 20.74
CA THR A 64 2.82 1.89 20.38
C THR A 64 3.03 1.96 18.86
N PRO A 65 4.16 2.47 18.37
CA PRO A 65 4.44 2.55 16.93
C PRO A 65 4.35 1.17 16.26
N LEU A 66 3.73 1.12 15.09
CA LEU A 66 3.55 -0.12 14.33
C LEU A 66 4.90 -0.74 13.93
N SER A 67 5.88 0.09 13.60
CA SER A 67 7.27 -0.32 13.33
C SER A 67 7.92 -1.02 14.53
N GLU A 68 7.61 -0.58 15.75
CA GLU A 68 8.08 -1.22 16.97
C GLU A 68 7.42 -2.58 17.17
N LEU A 69 6.10 -2.67 16.95
CA LEU A 69 5.33 -3.92 17.01
C LEU A 69 5.84 -4.95 15.99
N GLU A 70 6.25 -4.53 14.78
CA GLU A 70 6.89 -5.42 13.81
C GLU A 70 8.28 -5.86 14.24
N SER A 71 9.12 -4.93 14.73
CA SER A 71 10.49 -5.26 15.14
C SER A 71 10.56 -6.24 16.32
N THR A 72 9.54 -6.22 17.18
CA THR A 72 9.39 -7.11 18.33
C THR A 72 8.61 -8.40 17.99
N SER A 73 8.20 -8.57 16.72
CA SER A 73 7.39 -9.70 16.25
C SER A 73 6.05 -9.86 16.98
N VAL A 74 5.52 -8.77 17.55
CA VAL A 74 4.19 -8.74 18.18
C VAL A 74 3.10 -8.75 17.10
N ALA A 75 3.37 -8.11 15.97
CA ALA A 75 2.50 -8.08 14.81
C ALA A 75 3.32 -8.15 13.52
N THR A 76 2.69 -8.52 12.42
CA THR A 76 3.25 -8.34 11.07
C THR A 76 2.19 -7.66 10.22
N TYR A 77 2.57 -6.67 9.43
CA TYR A 77 1.61 -5.95 8.59
C TYR A 77 1.81 -6.22 7.10
N ALA A 78 0.72 -6.25 6.36
CA ALA A 78 0.68 -6.27 4.90
C ALA A 78 -0.22 -5.15 4.37
N ILE A 79 0.02 -4.72 3.14
CA ILE A 79 -0.89 -3.80 2.45
C ILE A 79 -1.90 -4.63 1.64
N GLY A 80 -3.16 -4.56 2.06
CA GLY A 80 -4.29 -5.03 1.29
C GLY A 80 -4.81 -3.96 0.36
N LYS A 81 -5.41 -4.40 -0.75
CA LYS A 81 -6.19 -3.55 -1.64
C LYS A 81 -7.64 -3.91 -1.53
N THR A 82 -8.49 -2.90 -1.49
CA THR A 82 -9.94 -3.09 -1.52
C THR A 82 -10.57 -2.00 -2.36
N GLU A 83 -11.77 -2.25 -2.83
CA GLU A 83 -12.64 -1.24 -3.41
C GLU A 83 -13.79 -1.00 -2.45
N ALA A 84 -14.25 0.23 -2.37
CA ALA A 84 -15.42 0.62 -1.60
C ALA A 84 -16.26 1.59 -2.42
N THR A 85 -17.57 1.41 -2.38
CA THR A 85 -18.51 2.29 -3.07
C THR A 85 -18.86 3.45 -2.15
N LEU A 86 -18.56 4.68 -2.56
CA LEU A 86 -18.91 5.90 -1.87
C LEU A 86 -20.24 6.44 -2.43
N PRO A 87 -21.36 6.37 -1.68
CA PRO A 87 -22.59 7.06 -2.05
C PRO A 87 -22.34 8.57 -2.06
N ILE A 88 -22.77 9.27 -3.10
CA ILE A 88 -22.57 10.72 -3.22
C ILE A 88 -23.26 11.46 -2.06
N SER A 89 -24.43 10.98 -1.63
CA SER A 89 -25.15 11.51 -0.47
C SER A 89 -24.38 11.41 0.85
N ALA A 90 -23.42 10.47 0.94
CA ALA A 90 -22.63 10.20 2.13
C ALA A 90 -21.19 10.76 2.04
N ALA A 91 -20.81 11.41 0.93
CA ALA A 91 -19.44 11.90 0.72
C ALA A 91 -18.94 12.85 1.83
N GLY A 92 -19.84 13.64 2.42
CA GLY A 92 -19.52 14.51 3.56
C GLY A 92 -19.20 13.78 4.87
N GLY A 93 -19.45 12.47 4.94
CA GLY A 93 -19.12 11.62 6.08
C GLY A 93 -17.67 11.10 6.08
N LEU A 94 -16.89 11.42 5.04
CA LEU A 94 -15.49 10.99 4.90
C LEU A 94 -14.55 12.08 5.41
N GLY A 95 -13.94 11.85 6.57
CA GLY A 95 -12.87 12.70 7.09
C GLY A 95 -11.53 12.30 6.48
N LEU A 96 -10.80 13.26 5.90
CA LEU A 96 -9.51 13.03 5.26
C LEU A 96 -8.39 13.80 5.98
N GLY A 97 -7.20 13.22 6.00
CA GLY A 97 -6.00 13.84 6.53
C GLY A 97 -4.78 13.45 5.70
N GLU A 98 -3.76 14.29 5.75
CA GLU A 98 -2.51 14.07 5.03
C GLU A 98 -1.38 13.69 5.98
N ALA A 99 -0.65 12.64 5.65
CA ALA A 99 0.60 12.27 6.32
C ALA A 99 1.56 11.61 5.34
N MET A 100 2.83 12.03 5.32
CA MET A 100 3.87 11.47 4.44
C MET A 100 3.45 11.40 2.96
N TYR A 101 2.83 12.47 2.45
CA TYR A 101 2.36 12.55 1.06
C TYR A 101 1.28 11.51 0.70
N LEU A 102 0.59 10.96 1.71
CA LEU A 102 -0.57 10.09 1.56
C LEU A 102 -1.78 10.76 2.17
N VAL A 103 -2.94 10.56 1.54
CA VAL A 103 -4.23 10.99 2.07
C VAL A 103 -4.93 9.79 2.70
N LEU A 104 -5.01 9.83 4.03
CA LEU A 104 -5.63 8.80 4.85
C LEU A 104 -7.02 9.23 5.28
N ILE A 105 -7.90 8.26 5.43
CA ILE A 105 -9.21 8.43 6.03
C ILE A 105 -9.01 8.57 7.55
N MET A 106 -9.37 9.72 8.11
CA MET A 106 -9.30 10.01 9.55
C MET A 106 -10.62 9.71 10.27
N GLY A 107 -11.73 9.75 9.55
CA GLY A 107 -13.06 9.59 10.12
C GLY A 107 -14.02 9.03 9.09
N VAL A 108 -14.93 8.18 9.56
CA VAL A 108 -15.90 7.48 8.73
C VAL A 108 -17.24 7.52 9.45
N SER A 109 -18.28 8.01 8.76
CA SER A 109 -19.65 7.93 9.29
C SER A 109 -20.12 6.46 9.37
N PRO A 110 -21.13 6.13 10.20
CA PRO A 110 -21.63 4.75 10.29
C PRO A 110 -22.02 4.15 8.94
N GLU A 111 -22.68 4.94 8.08
CA GLU A 111 -23.06 4.53 6.72
C GLU A 111 -21.85 4.15 5.85
N LEU A 112 -20.77 4.93 5.93
CA LEU A 112 -19.55 4.64 5.17
C LEU A 112 -18.78 3.44 5.76
N ALA A 113 -18.85 3.23 7.07
CA ALA A 113 -18.25 2.05 7.67
C ALA A 113 -18.92 0.77 7.18
N GLU A 114 -20.25 0.77 7.03
CA GLU A 114 -21.02 -0.32 6.41
C GLU A 114 -20.68 -0.51 4.93
N ALA A 115 -20.34 0.56 4.22
CA ALA A 115 -19.84 0.53 2.84
C ALA A 115 -18.38 0.04 2.71
N GLY A 116 -17.72 -0.30 3.83
CA GLY A 116 -16.40 -0.91 3.86
C GLY A 116 -15.23 0.05 4.03
N PHE A 117 -15.49 1.36 4.23
CA PHE A 117 -14.45 2.34 4.54
C PHE A 117 -13.94 2.16 5.98
N GLN A 118 -12.63 2.32 6.16
CA GLN A 118 -12.01 2.27 7.49
C GLN A 118 -11.09 3.47 7.70
N VAL A 119 -10.99 3.90 8.96
CA VAL A 119 -9.96 4.86 9.38
C VAL A 119 -8.59 4.24 9.08
N LYS A 120 -7.64 5.08 8.63
CA LYS A 120 -6.30 4.73 8.13
C LYS A 120 -6.24 4.16 6.72
N ASP A 121 -7.37 3.90 6.06
CA ASP A 121 -7.33 3.57 4.64
C ASP A 121 -6.79 4.76 3.84
N THR A 122 -5.97 4.48 2.83
CA THR A 122 -5.47 5.50 1.88
C THR A 122 -6.25 5.39 0.58
N ILE A 123 -6.74 6.53 0.08
CA ILE A 123 -7.38 6.57 -1.24
C ILE A 123 -6.29 6.51 -2.30
N ALA A 124 -6.30 5.46 -3.12
CA ALA A 124 -5.32 5.21 -4.16
C ALA A 124 -5.85 5.50 -5.58
N GLY A 125 -7.18 5.47 -5.75
CA GLY A 125 -7.83 5.80 -7.00
C GLY A 125 -9.32 6.05 -6.86
N ILE A 126 -9.89 6.73 -7.85
CA ILE A 126 -11.28 7.14 -7.91
C ILE A 126 -11.82 6.78 -9.29
N THR A 127 -12.96 6.10 -9.33
CA THR A 127 -13.63 5.71 -10.58
C THR A 127 -15.10 6.07 -10.52
N VAL A 128 -15.66 6.52 -11.64
CA VAL A 128 -17.11 6.73 -11.79
C VAL A 128 -17.65 5.70 -12.77
N GLU A 129 -18.36 4.70 -12.25
CA GLU A 129 -18.86 3.58 -13.05
C GLU A 129 -19.74 4.04 -14.22
N GLY A 130 -19.61 3.43 -15.38
CA GLY A 130 -20.37 3.83 -16.57
C GLY A 130 -19.84 5.10 -17.26
N THR A 131 -18.67 5.59 -16.86
CA THR A 131 -17.96 6.70 -17.53
C THR A 131 -16.50 6.34 -17.78
N GLU A 132 -15.78 7.18 -18.53
CA GLU A 132 -14.32 7.06 -18.71
C GLU A 132 -13.52 7.69 -17.56
N PHE A 133 -14.20 8.20 -16.52
CA PHE A 133 -13.52 8.86 -15.40
C PHE A 133 -12.85 7.82 -14.50
N HIS A 134 -11.53 7.81 -14.55
CA HIS A 134 -10.65 7.04 -13.67
C HIS A 134 -9.40 7.86 -13.38
N GLU A 135 -9.14 8.11 -12.09
CA GLU A 135 -8.04 8.94 -11.64
C GLU A 135 -7.29 8.23 -10.51
N SER A 136 -5.96 8.21 -10.57
CA SER A 136 -5.15 7.80 -9.42
C SER A 136 -5.15 8.91 -8.36
N THR A 137 -4.90 8.59 -7.10
CA THR A 137 -4.67 9.59 -6.04
C THR A 137 -3.38 9.34 -5.24
N VAL A 138 -2.55 8.40 -5.71
CA VAL A 138 -1.30 8.06 -5.05
C VAL A 138 -0.33 9.24 -5.10
N ALA A 139 0.32 9.51 -3.96
CA ALA A 139 1.31 10.57 -3.80
C ALA A 139 0.79 11.99 -4.13
N LEU A 140 -0.51 12.21 -4.00
CA LEU A 140 -1.12 13.53 -4.08
C LEU A 140 -1.26 14.16 -2.69
N SER A 141 -1.28 15.49 -2.66
CA SER A 141 -1.69 16.24 -1.47
C SER A 141 -3.18 16.06 -1.19
N LEU A 142 -3.59 16.46 0.02
CA LEU A 142 -5.00 16.52 0.40
C LEU A 142 -5.82 17.35 -0.57
N ASP A 143 -5.34 18.55 -0.93
CA ASP A 143 -6.04 19.46 -1.83
C ASP A 143 -6.24 18.83 -3.21
N ALA A 144 -5.19 18.24 -3.78
CA ALA A 144 -5.27 17.58 -5.09
C ALA A 144 -6.16 16.33 -5.06
N THR A 145 -6.18 15.60 -3.95
CA THR A 145 -7.08 14.46 -3.75
C THR A 145 -8.54 14.93 -3.63
N ALA A 146 -8.79 16.00 -2.88
CA ALA A 146 -10.11 16.60 -2.74
C ALA A 146 -10.65 17.15 -4.07
N GLU A 147 -9.80 17.75 -4.89
CA GLU A 147 -10.14 18.18 -6.24
C GLU A 147 -10.58 17.00 -7.11
N ARG A 148 -9.85 15.88 -7.09
CA ARG A 148 -10.21 14.68 -7.87
C ARG A 148 -11.50 14.02 -7.36
N LEU A 149 -11.71 13.96 -6.05
CA LEU A 149 -12.99 13.51 -5.46
C LEU A 149 -14.14 14.40 -5.89
N THR A 150 -13.95 15.71 -5.85
CA THR A 150 -14.97 16.69 -6.26
C THR A 150 -15.32 16.53 -7.74
N ALA A 151 -14.30 16.37 -8.60
CA ALA A 151 -14.51 16.14 -10.03
C ALA A 151 -15.26 14.82 -10.29
N ALA A 152 -14.94 13.75 -9.56
CA ALA A 152 -15.63 12.48 -9.67
C ALA A 152 -17.11 12.58 -9.25
N ILE A 153 -17.39 13.27 -8.14
CA ILE A 153 -18.76 13.51 -7.66
C ILE A 153 -19.55 14.30 -8.70
N GLN A 154 -19.01 15.40 -9.21
CA GLN A 154 -19.67 16.20 -10.25
C GLN A 154 -19.91 15.41 -11.53
N MET A 155 -18.97 14.55 -11.92
CA MET A 155 -19.13 13.64 -13.06
C MET A 155 -20.27 12.66 -12.82
N ALA A 156 -20.33 12.04 -11.65
CA ALA A 156 -21.36 11.09 -11.29
C ALA A 156 -22.75 11.75 -11.26
N GLU A 157 -22.88 12.92 -10.64
CA GLU A 157 -24.11 13.71 -10.62
C GLU A 157 -24.60 14.07 -12.03
N LYS A 158 -23.68 14.54 -12.90
CA LYS A 158 -24.00 14.88 -14.30
C LYS A 158 -24.55 13.69 -15.09
N ASN A 159 -24.13 12.47 -14.74
CA ASN A 159 -24.54 11.23 -15.38
C ASN A 159 -25.65 10.49 -14.62
N ASN A 160 -26.23 11.08 -13.56
CA ASN A 160 -27.24 10.46 -12.69
C ASN A 160 -26.77 9.16 -12.01
N ILE A 161 -25.48 9.07 -11.70
CA ILE A 161 -24.88 7.96 -10.97
C ILE A 161 -24.86 8.36 -9.49
N GLY A 162 -25.42 7.52 -8.62
CA GLY A 162 -25.58 7.83 -7.18
C GLY A 162 -24.34 7.57 -6.32
N ALA A 163 -23.27 7.00 -6.89
CA ALA A 163 -22.08 6.60 -6.16
C ALA A 163 -20.82 6.62 -7.03
N ILE A 164 -19.67 6.68 -6.39
CA ILE A 164 -18.35 6.51 -7.03
C ILE A 164 -17.61 5.36 -6.37
N VAL A 165 -16.68 4.72 -7.08
CA VAL A 165 -15.85 3.64 -6.54
C VAL A 165 -14.49 4.20 -6.14
N LEU A 166 -14.09 3.95 -4.90
CA LEU A 166 -12.79 4.30 -4.36
C LEU A 166 -11.94 3.05 -4.24
N GLN A 167 -10.74 3.09 -4.83
CA GLN A 167 -9.70 2.11 -4.60
C GLN A 167 -8.92 2.53 -3.36
N LEU A 168 -8.84 1.62 -2.39
CA LEU A 168 -8.25 1.87 -1.08
C LEU A 168 -7.07 0.93 -0.84
N ASN A 169 -5.98 1.49 -0.29
CA ASN A 169 -4.92 0.71 0.33
C ASN A 169 -5.19 0.63 1.84
N ARG A 170 -5.11 -0.57 2.41
CA ARG A 170 -5.36 -0.86 3.82
C ARG A 170 -4.18 -1.57 4.45
N LEU A 171 -3.81 -1.16 5.66
CA LEU A 171 -2.86 -1.92 6.47
C LEU A 171 -3.58 -3.06 7.18
N ILE A 172 -3.18 -4.30 6.91
CA ILE A 172 -3.75 -5.52 7.48
C ILE A 172 -2.76 -6.13 8.46
N GLU A 173 -3.17 -6.30 9.70
CA GLU A 173 -2.45 -7.07 10.72
C GLU A 173 -2.59 -8.57 10.43
N LEU A 174 -1.44 -9.24 10.22
CA LEU A 174 -1.35 -10.68 10.07
C LEU A 174 -1.13 -11.30 11.44
N ARG A 175 -2.16 -12.00 11.94
CA ARG A 175 -2.06 -12.82 13.16
C ARG A 175 -1.74 -14.25 12.77
N TYR A 176 -0.72 -14.82 13.40
CA TYR A 176 -0.33 -16.24 13.29
C TYR A 176 -0.85 -17.04 14.47
#